data_AF-A0A556AC78-F1
#
_entry.id   AF-A0A556AC78-F1
#
_cell.length_a   1.000
_cell.length_b   1.000
_cell.length_c   1.000
_cell.angle_alpha   90.00
_cell.angle_beta   90.00
_cell.angle_gamma   90.00
#
_symmetry.space_group_name_H-M   'P 1'
#
loop_
_entity.id
_entity.type
_entity.pdbx_description
1 polymer ?
#
loop_
_entity_poly.entity_id
_entity_poly.type
_entity_poly.pdbx_seq_one_letter_code
_entity_poly.pdbx_strand_id
1 'polypeptide(L)'
;MTDSLKTWLASSLFASAACFGAMAHASTAPGDARAMTEDQIEARYDQAKERCDQLKGDEEDVCEQRAKTERDKARADAKAEKDKLKAERELAEEQCDAMSGSAKDACEADLKAKYDR
;
A
#
# COMPACT_ATOMS: atom_id res chain seq x y z
N MET A 1 7.82 34.76 -37.81
CA MET A 1 8.05 35.34 -36.48
C MET A 1 7.48 34.36 -35.47
N THR A 2 8.16 33.23 -35.29
CA THR A 2 9.36 33.05 -34.43
C THR A 2 8.92 32.64 -33.03
N ASP A 3 8.99 31.33 -32.77
CA ASP A 3 9.93 30.77 -31.79
C ASP A 3 10.44 31.72 -30.69
N SER A 4 9.56 32.17 -29.80
CA SER A 4 9.93 32.86 -28.54
C SER A 4 9.59 32.08 -27.27
N LEU A 5 9.06 30.85 -27.38
CA LEU A 5 8.57 30.08 -26.23
C LEU A 5 9.36 28.79 -25.93
N LYS A 6 10.22 28.36 -26.85
CA LYS A 6 11.31 27.45 -26.52
C LYS A 6 12.42 28.34 -25.98
N THR A 7 13.22 27.84 -25.05
CA THR A 7 14.60 28.31 -24.95
C THR A 7 14.80 29.75 -24.45
N TRP A 8 14.19 30.11 -23.31
CA TRP A 8 14.96 30.74 -22.22
C TRP A 8 15.88 29.66 -21.58
N LEU A 9 16.56 28.81 -22.37
CA LEU A 9 18.02 28.88 -22.54
C LEU A 9 18.65 29.55 -21.33
N ALA A 10 18.90 28.74 -20.31
CA ALA A 10 20.18 28.09 -20.15
C ALA A 10 21.26 29.09 -19.77
N SER A 11 21.78 28.88 -18.57
CA SER A 11 23.11 29.32 -18.17
C SER A 11 23.38 30.81 -18.19
N SER A 12 23.04 31.47 -17.07
CA SER A 12 24.00 32.38 -16.46
C SER A 12 24.29 31.94 -15.03
N LEU A 13 25.16 30.93 -14.94
CA LEU A 13 26.33 30.91 -14.06
C LEU A 13 26.21 31.59 -12.69
N PHE A 14 26.46 30.77 -11.65
CA PHE A 14 27.32 31.09 -10.52
C PHE A 14 26.98 32.35 -9.70
N ALA A 15 26.40 32.13 -8.52
CA ALA A 15 27.00 32.50 -7.22
C ALA A 15 25.91 32.74 -6.17
N SER A 16 25.57 31.68 -5.42
CA SER A 16 25.13 31.83 -4.02
C SER A 16 25.29 30.48 -3.35
N ALA A 17 26.52 30.22 -2.91
CA ALA A 17 26.78 29.22 -1.89
C ALA A 17 26.21 29.75 -0.56
N ALA A 18 25.00 29.34 -0.21
CA ALA A 18 24.52 29.15 1.17
C ALA A 18 23.04 28.70 1.11
N CYS A 19 22.74 27.61 1.82
CA CYS A 19 21.39 27.07 2.08
C CYS A 19 20.77 26.14 1.03
N PHE A 20 21.51 25.11 0.57
CA PHE A 20 20.89 23.79 0.36
C PHE A 20 20.77 23.08 1.71
N GLY A 21 19.87 23.60 2.55
CA GLY A 21 19.45 22.97 3.80
C GLY A 21 18.05 22.40 3.60
N ALA A 22 17.97 21.07 3.48
CA ALA A 22 16.79 20.24 3.71
C ALA A 22 15.42 20.76 3.19
N MET A 23 15.13 20.55 1.91
CA MET A 23 13.77 20.15 1.52
C MET A 23 13.80 18.66 1.19
N ALA A 24 13.73 17.88 2.27
CA ALA A 24 13.16 16.55 2.20
C ALA A 24 11.70 16.72 1.78
N HIS A 25 11.41 16.64 0.47
CA HIS A 25 10.11 16.14 0.07
C HIS A 25 10.08 14.70 0.57
N ALA A 26 9.45 14.50 1.73
CA ALA A 26 9.10 13.20 2.24
C ALA A 26 8.31 12.51 1.12
N SER A 27 8.95 11.57 0.46
CA SER A 27 8.30 10.63 -0.43
C SER A 27 7.29 9.86 0.41
N THR A 28 6.03 10.28 0.48
CA THR A 28 4.94 9.33 0.73
C THR A 28 4.78 8.53 -0.56
N ALA A 29 5.73 7.63 -0.79
CA ALA A 29 5.49 6.52 -1.68
C ALA A 29 4.28 5.79 -1.09
N PRO A 30 3.18 5.59 -1.83
CA PRO A 30 2.29 4.49 -1.51
C PRO A 30 3.10 3.23 -1.81
N GLY A 31 3.96 2.82 -0.88
CA GLY A 31 4.50 1.48 -0.90
C GLY A 31 3.31 0.54 -0.86
N ASP A 32 3.29 -0.45 -1.75
CA ASP A 32 2.32 -1.55 -1.82
C ASP A 32 1.61 -1.71 -0.47
N ALA A 33 0.40 -1.18 -0.36
CA ALA A 33 -0.40 -1.29 0.84
C ALA A 33 -0.84 -2.75 0.94
N ARG A 34 0.09 -3.61 1.38
CA ARG A 34 -0.20 -5.00 1.69
C ARG A 34 -1.35 -5.01 2.68
N ALA A 35 -2.32 -5.88 2.42
CA ALA A 35 -3.39 -6.17 3.35
C ALA A 35 -2.82 -6.30 4.78
N MET A 36 -3.41 -5.59 5.72
CA MET A 36 -3.01 -5.73 7.12
C MET A 36 -3.28 -7.17 7.57
N THR A 37 -2.34 -7.74 8.34
CA THR A 37 -2.59 -9.03 8.98
C THR A 37 -3.61 -8.87 10.10
N GLU A 38 -4.30 -9.95 10.44
CA GLU A 38 -5.27 -9.95 11.55
C GLU A 38 -4.64 -9.43 12.85
N ASP A 39 -3.43 -9.86 13.17
CA ASP A 39 -2.69 -9.39 14.35
C ASP A 39 -2.44 -7.88 14.33
N GLN A 40 -2.15 -7.29 13.17
CA GLN A 40 -1.98 -5.84 13.05
C GLN A 40 -3.29 -5.09 13.19
N ILE A 41 -4.39 -5.66 12.70
CA ILE A 41 -5.73 -5.09 12.81
C ILE A 41 -6.16 -5.07 14.27
N GLU A 42 -5.99 -6.20 14.98
CA GLU A 42 -6.30 -6.31 16.41
C GLU A 42 -5.40 -5.41 17.25
N ALA A 43 -4.09 -5.37 17.00
CA ALA A 43 -3.20 -4.48 17.73
C ALA A 43 -3.60 -2.99 17.61
N ARG A 44 -4.08 -2.56 16.43
CA ARG A 44 -4.61 -1.19 16.26
C ARG A 44 -5.94 -0.98 16.96
N TYR A 45 -6.80 -1.99 16.95
CA TYR A 45 -8.08 -1.96 17.66
C TYR A 45 -7.86 -1.86 19.18
N ASP A 46 -6.96 -2.67 19.74
CA ASP A 46 -6.63 -2.66 21.16
C ASP A 46 -6.08 -1.29 21.59
N GLN A 47 -5.13 -0.75 20.83
CA GLN A 47 -4.63 0.61 21.08
C GLN A 47 -5.72 1.68 20.97
N ALA A 48 -6.68 1.51 20.04
CA ALA A 48 -7.82 2.43 19.93
C ALA A 48 -8.74 2.32 21.14
N LYS A 49 -8.98 1.10 21.61
CA LYS A 49 -9.78 0.83 22.79
C LYS A 49 -9.16 1.42 24.05
N GLU A 50 -7.86 1.24 24.28
CA GLU A 50 -7.15 1.86 25.42
C GLU A 50 -7.24 3.39 25.44
N ARG A 51 -7.36 4.03 24.27
CA ARG A 51 -7.63 5.47 24.18
C ARG A 51 -9.09 5.81 24.47
N CYS A 52 -10.02 4.98 24.04
CA CYS A 52 -11.45 5.14 24.34
C CYS A 52 -11.74 4.95 25.83
N ASP A 53 -11.07 4.01 26.50
CA ASP A 53 -11.21 3.73 27.94
C ASP A 53 -10.84 4.92 28.84
N GLN A 54 -10.17 5.94 28.29
CA GLN A 54 -9.85 7.19 28.99
C GLN A 54 -10.98 8.22 28.93
N LEU A 55 -12.00 7.97 28.09
CA LEU A 55 -13.21 8.79 27.97
C LEU A 55 -14.28 8.29 28.96
N LYS A 56 -15.45 8.94 28.98
CA LYS A 56 -16.56 8.55 29.87
C LYS A 56 -17.90 8.73 29.17
N GLY A 57 -18.86 7.87 29.52
CA GLY A 57 -20.25 8.00 29.08
C GLY A 57 -20.37 7.89 27.55
N ASP A 58 -21.22 8.72 26.95
CA ASP A 58 -21.51 8.65 25.51
C ASP A 58 -20.26 8.80 24.62
N GLU A 59 -19.24 9.53 25.09
CA GLU A 59 -17.98 9.74 24.36
C GLU A 59 -17.15 8.45 24.26
N GLU A 60 -17.14 7.65 25.32
CA GLU A 60 -16.51 6.32 25.37
C GLU A 60 -17.23 5.36 24.43
N ASP A 61 -18.56 5.29 24.53
CA ASP A 61 -19.39 4.42 23.69
C ASP A 61 -19.22 4.72 22.20
N VAL A 62 -19.26 6.00 21.81
CA VAL A 62 -19.05 6.41 20.41
C VAL A 62 -17.62 6.12 19.96
N CYS A 63 -16.62 6.30 20.84
CA CYS A 63 -15.24 5.97 20.53
C CYS A 63 -15.06 4.47 20.27
N GLU A 64 -15.61 3.61 21.14
CA GLU A 64 -15.55 2.16 20.97
C GLU A 64 -16.25 1.71 19.69
N GLN A 65 -17.43 2.24 19.40
CA GLN A 65 -18.18 1.90 18.18
C GLN A 65 -17.39 2.26 16.93
N ARG A 66 -16.72 3.42 16.92
CA ARG A 66 -15.81 3.79 15.83
C ARG A 66 -14.63 2.85 15.73
N ALA A 67 -13.99 2.49 16.84
CA ALA A 67 -12.87 1.55 16.85
C ALA A 67 -13.27 0.17 16.29
N LYS A 68 -14.44 -0.35 16.69
CA LYS A 68 -15.01 -1.60 16.17
C LYS A 68 -15.27 -1.52 14.67
N THR A 69 -15.88 -0.42 14.21
CA THR A 69 -16.16 -0.18 12.79
C THR A 69 -14.89 -0.15 11.95
N GLU A 70 -13.85 0.56 12.41
CA GLU A 70 -12.56 0.63 11.71
C GLU A 70 -11.87 -0.73 11.66
N ARG A 71 -11.93 -1.52 12.75
CA ARG A 71 -11.42 -2.89 12.78
C ARG A 71 -12.14 -3.78 11.77
N ASP A 72 -13.47 -3.74 11.75
CA ASP A 72 -14.28 -4.57 10.86
C ASP A 72 -14.09 -4.19 9.39
N LYS A 73 -13.93 -2.89 9.11
CA LYS A 73 -13.53 -2.40 7.79
C LYS A 73 -12.15 -2.92 7.39
N ALA A 74 -11.15 -2.81 8.27
CA ALA A 74 -9.80 -3.29 7.98
C ALA A 74 -9.79 -4.81 7.72
N ARG A 75 -10.60 -5.58 8.45
CA ARG A 75 -10.81 -7.02 8.20
C ARG A 75 -11.44 -7.29 6.84
N ALA A 76 -12.47 -6.53 6.48
CA ALA A 76 -13.13 -6.66 5.19
C ALA A 76 -12.15 -6.35 4.04
N ASP A 77 -11.38 -5.28 4.16
CA ASP A 77 -10.36 -4.88 3.17
C ASP A 77 -9.27 -5.96 3.07
N ALA A 78 -8.76 -6.47 4.20
CA ALA A 78 -7.76 -7.53 4.21
C ALA A 78 -8.26 -8.83 3.57
N LYS A 79 -9.53 -9.18 3.82
CA LYS A 79 -10.18 -10.33 3.18
C LYS A 79 -10.35 -10.10 1.67
N ALA A 80 -10.79 -8.93 1.25
CA ALA A 80 -10.99 -8.60 -0.16
C ALA A 80 -9.67 -8.72 -0.95
N GLU A 81 -8.56 -8.21 -0.39
CA GLU A 81 -7.24 -8.35 -1.00
C GLU A 81 -6.78 -9.82 -1.04
N LYS A 82 -7.02 -10.60 0.01
CA LYS A 82 -6.73 -12.04 -0.01
C LYS A 82 -7.53 -12.76 -1.10
N ASP A 83 -8.82 -12.46 -1.22
CA ASP A 83 -9.69 -13.09 -2.22
C ASP A 83 -9.28 -12.69 -3.64
N LYS A 84 -8.88 -11.42 -3.84
CA LYS A 84 -8.30 -10.94 -5.10
C LYS A 84 -7.00 -11.66 -5.45
N LEU A 85 -6.05 -11.76 -4.51
CA LEU A 85 -4.79 -12.48 -4.72
C LEU A 85 -5.03 -13.96 -5.05
N LYS A 86 -6.01 -14.58 -4.41
CA LYS A 86 -6.43 -15.95 -4.71
C LYS A 86 -6.98 -16.07 -6.14
N ALA A 87 -7.85 -15.15 -6.56
CA ALA A 87 -8.41 -15.15 -7.91
C ALA A 87 -7.33 -14.90 -8.99
N GLU A 88 -6.38 -13.99 -8.72
CA GLU A 88 -5.23 -13.73 -9.60
C GLU A 88 -4.34 -14.97 -9.70
N ARG A 89 -4.13 -15.69 -8.59
CA ARG A 89 -3.37 -16.95 -8.58
C ARG A 89 -4.06 -18.02 -9.41
N GLU A 90 -5.37 -18.24 -9.22
CA GLU A 90 -6.15 -19.21 -9.98
C GLU A 90 -6.12 -18.89 -11.49
N LEU A 91 -6.27 -17.62 -11.87
CA LEU A 91 -6.14 -17.19 -13.26
C LEU A 91 -4.74 -17.44 -13.82
N ALA A 92 -3.69 -17.17 -13.03
CA ALA A 92 -2.32 -17.43 -13.43
C ALA A 92 -2.05 -18.94 -13.59
N GLU A 93 -2.63 -19.79 -12.74
CA GLU A 93 -2.54 -21.25 -12.83
C GLU A 93 -3.19 -21.74 -14.13
N GLU A 94 -4.39 -21.26 -14.45
CA GLU A 94 -5.07 -21.55 -15.73
C GLU A 94 -4.24 -21.10 -16.94
N GLN A 95 -3.58 -19.94 -16.85
CA GLN A 95 -2.67 -19.46 -17.90
C GLN A 95 -1.44 -20.36 -18.06
N CYS A 96 -0.85 -20.85 -16.97
CA CYS A 96 0.24 -21.82 -17.02
C CYS A 96 -0.22 -23.15 -17.61
N ASP A 97 -1.44 -23.61 -17.27
CA ASP A 97 -2.02 -24.86 -17.77
C ASP A 97 -2.29 -24.85 -19.27
N ALA A 98 -2.58 -23.67 -19.84
CA ALA A 98 -2.71 -23.50 -21.29
C ALA A 98 -1.36 -23.56 -22.04
N MET A 99 -0.23 -23.51 -21.33
CA MET A 99 1.12 -23.65 -21.89
C MET A 99 1.57 -25.11 -21.92
N SER A 100 2.66 -25.40 -22.63
CA SER A 100 3.22 -26.75 -22.74
C SER A 100 4.75 -26.76 -22.75
N GLY A 101 5.32 -27.90 -22.37
CA GLY A 101 6.77 -28.08 -22.28
C GLY A 101 7.42 -27.15 -21.25
N SER A 102 8.65 -26.73 -21.53
CA SER A 102 9.44 -25.90 -20.62
C SER A 102 8.81 -24.55 -20.26
N ALA A 103 7.89 -24.05 -21.08
CA ALA A 103 7.16 -22.81 -20.78
C ALA A 103 6.18 -23.01 -19.61
N LYS A 104 5.52 -24.17 -19.53
CA LYS A 104 4.63 -24.50 -18.42
C LYS A 104 5.42 -24.67 -17.11
N ASP A 105 6.51 -25.43 -17.16
CA ASP A 105 7.36 -25.67 -15.99
C ASP A 105 7.93 -24.37 -15.41
N ALA A 106 8.36 -23.45 -16.29
CA ALA A 106 8.82 -22.12 -15.88
C ALA A 106 7.69 -21.29 -15.26
N CYS A 107 6.51 -21.29 -15.89
CA CYS A 107 5.34 -20.56 -15.41
C CYS A 107 4.93 -21.00 -13.99
N GLU A 108 4.84 -22.31 -13.74
CA GLU A 108 4.52 -22.86 -12.42
C GLU A 108 5.58 -22.53 -11.36
N ALA A 109 6.87 -22.57 -11.74
CA ALA A 109 7.97 -22.19 -10.85
C ALA A 109 7.89 -20.70 -10.45
N ASP A 110 7.59 -19.81 -11.40
CA ASP A 110 7.37 -18.39 -11.16
C ASP A 110 6.14 -18.14 -10.27
N LEU A 111 5.05 -18.87 -10.51
CA LEU A 111 3.80 -18.76 -9.75
C LEU A 111 4.03 -19.18 -8.30
N LYS A 112 4.71 -20.32 -8.07
CA LYS A 112 5.14 -20.74 -6.74
C LYS A 112 6.02 -19.68 -6.08
N ALA A 113 7.05 -19.17 -6.77
CA ALA A 113 7.95 -18.16 -6.21
C ALA A 113 7.24 -16.85 -5.84
N LYS A 114 6.14 -16.49 -6.52
CA LYS A 114 5.34 -15.30 -6.24
C LYS A 114 4.40 -15.47 -5.04
N TYR A 115 3.79 -16.64 -4.87
CA TYR A 115 2.71 -16.86 -3.89
C TYR A 115 3.10 -17.69 -2.65
N ASP A 116 4.28 -18.33 -2.59
CA ASP A 116 4.81 -19.02 -1.38
C ASP A 116 5.53 -18.07 -0.39
N ARG A 117 5.42 -16.74 -0.56
CA ARG A 117 6.16 -15.75 0.26
C ARG A 117 5.45 -15.40 1.57
#